data_AF-W7UG46-F1
#
_entry.id   AF-W7UG46-F1
#
_cell.length_a   1.000
_cell.length_b   1.000
_cell.length_c   1.000
_cell.angle_alpha   90.00
_cell.angle_beta   90.00
_cell.angle_gamma   90.00
#
_symmetry.space_group_name_H-M   'P 1'
#
loop_
_entity.id
_entity.type
_entity.pdbx_description
1 polymer ?
#
loop_
_entity_poly.entity_id
_entity_poly.type
_entity_poly.pdbx_seq_one_letter_code
_entity_poly.pdbx_strand_id
1 'polypeptide(L)'
;MEDKTKRNIKTAVKVTGLALGATYLVMRHIAKKQYPKSVYADQPEEQNPMQGRKVVFKEDTNDPVNADGKQGHLEAIANSTHIPTFYEKYVKRGFDIGLSFCGLVVLAPVYVATAIAIKKDDQGPVFFRQKRVAQNKGYFELLKFRSMSVNTPNLLFIKGEKMAKTA
;
A
#
# COMPACT_ATOMS: atom_id res chain seq x y z
N MET A 1 -9.10 -3.94 50.15
CA MET A 1 -8.79 -4.90 49.06
C MET A 1 -8.78 -4.22 47.69
N GLU A 2 -9.71 -3.31 47.42
CA GLU A 2 -9.87 -2.58 46.15
C GLU A 2 -8.65 -1.73 45.72
N ASP A 3 -7.94 -1.11 46.66
CA ASP A 3 -6.83 -0.20 46.36
C ASP A 3 -5.55 -0.93 45.88
N LYS A 4 -5.31 -2.15 46.38
CA LYS A 4 -4.22 -3.03 45.94
C LYS A 4 -4.47 -3.54 44.51
N THR A 5 -5.72 -3.86 44.20
CA THR A 5 -6.15 -4.26 42.85
C THR A 5 -5.99 -3.11 41.85
N LYS A 6 -6.43 -1.89 42.19
CA LYS A 6 -6.23 -0.70 41.35
C LYS A 6 -4.75 -0.41 41.09
N ARG A 7 -3.87 -0.58 42.09
CA ARG A 7 -2.41 -0.44 41.94
C ARG A 7 -1.80 -1.50 41.01
N ASN A 8 -2.22 -2.76 41.15
CA ASN A 8 -1.74 -3.85 40.30
C ASN A 8 -2.19 -3.67 38.83
N ILE A 9 -3.43 -3.24 38.60
CA ILE A 9 -3.94 -2.93 37.26
C ILE A 9 -3.17 -1.76 36.64
N LYS A 10 -2.96 -0.66 37.38
CA LYS A 10 -2.15 0.47 36.88
C LYS A 10 -0.72 0.04 36.53
N THR A 11 -0.15 -0.87 37.31
CA THR A 11 1.19 -1.41 37.06
C THR A 11 1.19 -2.31 35.81
N ALA A 12 0.21 -3.20 35.67
CA ALA A 12 0.06 -4.06 34.50
C ALA A 12 -0.13 -3.25 33.20
N VAL A 13 -0.96 -2.21 33.22
CA VAL A 13 -1.18 -1.29 32.09
C VAL A 13 0.12 -0.56 31.73
N LYS A 14 0.89 -0.10 32.72
CA LYS A 14 2.20 0.54 32.48
C LYS A 14 3.21 -0.43 31.84
N VAL A 15 3.29 -1.65 32.34
CA VAL A 15 4.23 -2.67 31.84
C VAL A 15 3.85 -3.12 30.43
N THR A 16 2.57 -3.38 30.18
CA THR A 16 2.08 -3.72 28.81
C THR A 16 2.26 -2.55 27.85
N GLY A 17 1.99 -1.31 28.27
CA GLY A 17 2.25 -0.12 27.47
C GLY A 17 3.74 0.04 27.09
N LEU A 18 4.65 -0.17 28.05
CA LEU A 18 6.09 -0.15 27.79
C LEU A 18 6.52 -1.26 26.83
N ALA A 19 6.01 -2.48 27.00
CA ALA A 19 6.32 -3.62 26.13
C ALA A 19 5.84 -3.38 24.68
N LEU A 20 4.61 -2.89 24.50
CA LEU A 20 4.07 -2.53 23.18
C LEU A 20 4.86 -1.38 22.55
N GLY A 21 5.23 -0.37 23.34
CA GLY A 21 6.06 0.76 22.88
C GLY A 21 7.44 0.31 22.40
N ALA A 22 8.13 -0.54 23.17
CA ALA A 22 9.43 -1.08 22.79
C ALA A 22 9.34 -1.95 21.53
N THR A 23 8.34 -2.83 21.46
CA THR A 23 8.09 -3.68 20.29
C THR A 23 7.82 -2.85 19.04
N TYR A 24 7.01 -1.79 19.16
CA TYR A 24 6.74 -0.85 18.06
C TYR A 24 8.02 -0.14 17.58
N LEU A 25 8.89 0.32 18.49
CA LEU A 25 10.14 0.97 18.12
C LEU A 25 11.09 0.02 17.36
N VAL A 26 11.23 -1.21 17.83
CA VAL A 26 12.03 -2.26 17.17
C VAL A 26 11.46 -2.56 15.78
N MET A 27 10.15 -2.80 15.70
CA MET A 27 9.46 -3.09 14.44
C MET A 27 9.58 -1.92 13.45
N ARG A 28 9.45 -0.68 13.93
CA ARG A 28 9.65 0.53 13.11
C ARG A 28 11.07 0.64 12.57
N HIS A 29 12.07 0.24 13.35
CA HIS A 29 13.47 0.27 12.94
C HIS A 29 13.75 -0.80 11.86
N ILE A 30 13.27 -2.03 12.07
CA ILE A 30 13.36 -3.12 11.08
C ILE A 30 12.63 -2.73 9.79
N ALA A 31 11.43 -2.16 9.89
CA ALA A 31 10.64 -1.74 8.73
C ALA A 31 11.36 -0.67 7.89
N LYS A 32 12.02 0.31 8.54
CA LYS A 32 12.82 1.32 7.83
C LYS A 32 14.00 0.72 7.06
N LYS A 33 14.63 -0.32 7.61
CA LYS A 33 15.79 -0.98 6.98
C LYS A 33 15.36 -1.92 5.86
N GLN A 34 14.28 -2.67 6.08
CA GLN A 34 13.79 -3.67 5.13
C GLN A 34 13.01 -3.04 3.96
N TYR A 35 12.40 -1.89 4.20
CA TYR A 35 11.64 -1.17 3.20
C TYR A 35 12.07 0.29 3.16
N PRO A 36 13.13 0.63 2.40
CA PRO A 36 13.43 2.02 2.08
C PRO A 36 12.21 2.68 1.42
N LYS A 37 12.26 4.02 1.31
CA LYS A 37 11.19 4.80 0.68
C LYS A 37 10.70 4.14 -0.61
N SER A 38 9.41 4.31 -0.87
CA SER A 38 8.80 4.12 -2.18
C SER A 38 9.81 4.44 -3.30
N VAL A 39 10.12 3.46 -4.16
CA VAL A 39 11.11 3.60 -5.26
C VAL A 39 10.80 4.81 -6.15
N TYR A 40 9.54 5.24 -6.10
CA TYR A 40 8.92 6.12 -7.07
C TYR A 40 8.43 7.44 -6.48
N ALA A 41 8.47 7.60 -5.15
CA ALA A 41 7.96 8.81 -4.50
C ALA A 41 8.74 10.06 -4.94
N ASP A 42 10.03 9.90 -5.25
CA ASP A 42 10.94 10.98 -5.60
C ASP A 42 11.06 11.19 -7.13
N GLN A 43 10.33 10.41 -7.96
CA GLN A 43 10.38 10.49 -9.42
C GLN A 43 9.11 11.17 -9.99
N PRO A 44 9.20 12.40 -10.50
CA PRO A 44 8.03 13.15 -10.98
C PRO A 44 7.41 12.53 -12.25
N GLU A 45 8.21 11.90 -13.11
CA GLU A 45 7.70 11.22 -14.32
C GLU A 45 6.86 9.98 -14.01
N GLU A 46 7.02 9.43 -12.81
CA GLU A 46 6.26 8.28 -12.36
C GLU A 46 5.01 8.66 -11.56
N GLN A 47 4.70 9.95 -11.47
CA GLN A 47 3.46 10.47 -10.90
C GLN A 47 2.35 10.50 -11.96
N ASN A 48 1.09 10.40 -11.51
CA ASN A 48 -0.02 10.41 -12.44
C ASN A 48 -0.23 11.85 -12.95
N PRO A 49 -0.05 12.13 -14.26
CA PRO A 49 -0.24 13.48 -14.79
C PRO A 49 -1.68 13.99 -14.65
N MET A 50 -2.64 13.08 -14.45
CA MET A 50 -4.05 13.37 -14.27
C MET A 50 -4.47 13.54 -12.80
N GLN A 51 -3.51 13.53 -11.87
CA GLN A 51 -3.79 13.65 -10.43
C GLN A 51 -4.47 14.98 -10.12
N GLY A 52 -5.58 14.91 -9.39
CA GLY A 52 -6.38 16.08 -9.01
C GLY A 52 -7.12 16.74 -10.17
N ARG A 53 -7.10 16.18 -11.38
CA ARG A 53 -7.77 16.73 -12.56
C ARG A 53 -9.02 15.93 -12.93
N LYS A 54 -10.05 16.60 -13.43
CA LYS A 54 -11.20 15.99 -14.10
C LYS A 54 -10.72 15.48 -15.46
N VAL A 55 -10.91 14.19 -15.71
CA VAL A 55 -10.53 13.55 -16.97
C VAL A 55 -11.77 13.26 -17.77
N VAL A 56 -11.70 13.51 -19.07
CA VAL A 56 -12.76 13.18 -20.02
C VAL A 56 -12.11 12.41 -21.15
N PHE A 57 -12.78 11.35 -21.58
CA PHE A 57 -12.36 10.60 -22.75
C PHE A 57 -12.75 11.39 -24.00
N LYS A 58 -11.77 11.67 -24.84
CA LYS A 58 -11.97 12.32 -26.13
C LYS A 58 -11.76 11.28 -27.20
N GLU A 59 -12.82 11.04 -27.98
CA GLU A 59 -12.77 10.12 -29.10
C GLU A 59 -11.91 10.72 -30.20
N ASP A 60 -10.88 9.98 -30.62
CA ASP A 60 -10.02 10.32 -31.74
C ASP A 60 -9.76 9.03 -32.53
N THR A 61 -10.09 9.06 -33.81
CA THR A 61 -9.95 7.92 -34.73
C THR A 61 -8.49 7.60 -35.05
N ASN A 62 -7.57 8.55 -34.79
CA ASN A 62 -6.13 8.36 -35.01
C ASN A 62 -5.44 7.60 -33.87
N ASP A 63 -6.10 7.49 -32.71
CA ASP A 63 -5.54 6.81 -31.55
C ASP A 63 -5.70 5.29 -31.65
N PRO A 64 -4.76 4.52 -31.05
CA PRO A 64 -4.89 3.08 -30.95
C PRO A 64 -6.15 2.70 -30.15
N VAL A 65 -6.75 1.57 -30.52
CA VAL A 65 -7.92 1.03 -29.84
C VAL A 65 -7.52 0.64 -28.41
N ASN A 66 -8.21 1.21 -27.42
CA ASN A 66 -8.01 0.88 -26.01
C ASN A 66 -8.53 -0.54 -25.68
N ALA A 67 -8.22 -1.04 -24.49
CA ALA A 67 -8.73 -2.34 -24.02
C ALA A 67 -10.27 -2.44 -24.02
N ASP A 68 -10.97 -1.31 -23.91
CA ASP A 68 -12.43 -1.21 -23.94
C ASP A 68 -13.01 -1.17 -25.38
N GLY A 69 -12.18 -1.30 -26.41
CA GLY A 69 -12.59 -1.27 -27.82
C GLY A 69 -12.86 0.13 -28.39
N LYS A 70 -12.63 1.19 -27.62
CA LYS A 70 -12.82 2.59 -28.04
C LYS A 70 -11.51 3.25 -28.47
N GLN A 71 -11.55 4.05 -29.52
CA GLN A 71 -10.42 4.86 -30.00
C GLN A 71 -10.48 6.26 -29.40
N GLY A 72 -9.37 6.71 -28.84
CA GLY A 72 -9.25 8.01 -28.18
C GLY A 72 -8.35 7.96 -26.94
N HIS A 73 -8.16 9.12 -26.31
CA HIS A 73 -7.33 9.28 -25.11
C HIS A 73 -8.03 10.09 -24.01
N LEU A 74 -7.45 10.06 -22.82
CA LEU A 74 -7.93 10.84 -21.68
C LEU A 74 -7.27 12.22 -21.68
N GLU A 75 -8.07 13.28 -21.72
CA GLU A 75 -7.60 14.66 -21.56
C GLU A 75 -8.01 15.21 -20.17
N ALA A 76 -7.14 16.03 -19.57
CA ALA A 76 -7.39 16.70 -18.30
C ALA A 76 -7.95 18.10 -18.54
N ILE A 77 -9.25 18.29 -18.29
CA ILE A 77 -9.97 19.51 -18.69
C ILE A 77 -9.98 20.57 -17.57
N ALA A 78 -10.07 20.14 -16.31
CA ALA A 78 -10.20 21.06 -15.17
C ALA A 78 -9.68 20.43 -13.87
N ASN A 79 -9.58 21.21 -12.79
CA ASN A 79 -9.32 20.67 -11.45
C ASN A 79 -10.55 19.91 -10.93
N SER A 80 -10.32 18.75 -10.32
CA SER A 80 -11.35 17.91 -9.71
C SER A 80 -11.66 18.43 -8.31
N THR A 81 -12.63 19.32 -8.17
CA THR A 81 -13.13 19.79 -6.86
C THR A 81 -14.11 18.78 -6.28
N HIS A 82 -13.59 17.76 -5.59
CA HIS A 82 -14.41 16.89 -4.74
C HIS A 82 -14.45 17.46 -3.33
N ILE A 83 -15.61 17.96 -2.90
CA ILE A 83 -15.80 18.51 -1.55
C ILE A 83 -16.35 17.39 -0.67
N PRO A 84 -15.55 16.81 0.24
CA PRO A 84 -16.01 15.70 1.05
C PRO A 84 -17.08 16.17 2.04
N THR A 85 -18.14 15.38 2.18
CA THR A 85 -19.18 15.65 3.19
C THR A 85 -18.66 15.38 4.60
N PHE A 86 -19.35 15.91 5.62
CA PHE A 86 -19.03 15.64 7.02
C PHE A 86 -19.01 14.12 7.32
N TYR A 87 -19.98 13.39 6.76
CA TYR A 87 -20.08 11.95 6.89
C TYR A 87 -18.85 11.22 6.31
N GLU A 88 -18.43 11.57 5.09
CA GLU A 88 -17.25 10.97 4.45
C GLU A 88 -15.96 11.23 5.22
N LYS A 89 -15.80 12.46 5.73
CA LYS A 89 -14.56 12.89 6.39
C LYS A 89 -14.40 12.30 7.79
N TYR A 90 -15.49 12.21 8.56
CA TYR A 90 -15.42 11.84 9.98
C TYR A 90 -16.03 10.46 10.26
N VAL A 91 -17.26 10.23 9.82
CA VAL A 91 -18.00 9.00 10.16
C VAL A 91 -17.45 7.80 9.39
N LYS A 92 -17.39 7.89 8.06
CA LYS A 92 -16.82 6.84 7.20
C LYS A 92 -15.37 6.57 7.57
N ARG A 93 -14.57 7.63 7.78
CA ARG A 93 -13.16 7.49 8.13
C ARG A 93 -12.96 6.83 9.51
N GLY A 94 -13.75 7.22 10.51
CA GLY A 94 -13.70 6.61 11.84
C GLY A 94 -14.07 5.13 11.79
N PHE A 95 -15.12 4.79 11.06
CA PHE A 95 -15.54 3.41 10.86
C PHE A 95 -14.49 2.56 10.13
N ASP A 96 -13.93 3.07 9.03
CA ASP A 96 -12.87 2.39 8.26
C ASP A 96 -11.63 2.11 9.13
N ILE A 97 -11.22 3.06 9.98
CA ILE A 97 -10.09 2.88 10.90
C ILE A 97 -10.42 1.86 12.00
N GLY A 98 -11.60 1.95 12.61
CA GLY A 98 -12.01 1.02 13.67
C GLY A 98 -12.10 -0.42 13.17
N LEU A 99 -12.78 -0.63 12.04
CA LEU A 99 -13.01 -1.96 11.48
C LEU A 99 -11.72 -2.58 10.93
N SER A 100 -10.86 -1.78 10.28
CA SER A 100 -9.54 -2.25 9.85
C SER A 100 -8.63 -2.61 11.03
N PHE A 101 -8.65 -1.84 12.13
CA PHE A 101 -7.87 -2.17 13.33
C PHE A 101 -8.34 -3.48 13.97
N CYS A 102 -9.65 -3.65 14.16
CA CYS A 102 -10.22 -4.90 14.68
C CYS A 102 -9.88 -6.10 13.77
N GLY A 103 -10.02 -5.93 12.46
CA GLY A 103 -9.65 -6.96 11.47
C GLY A 103 -8.18 -7.34 11.55
N LEU A 104 -7.27 -6.36 11.69
CA LEU A 104 -5.84 -6.59 11.85
C LEU A 104 -5.53 -7.39 13.13
N VAL A 105 -6.19 -7.08 14.25
CA VAL A 105 -5.97 -7.80 15.52
C VAL A 105 -6.46 -9.24 15.43
N VAL A 106 -7.64 -9.47 14.86
CA VAL A 106 -8.22 -10.82 14.73
C VAL A 106 -7.43 -11.67 13.74
N LEU A 107 -6.96 -11.09 12.63
CA LEU A 107 -6.21 -11.80 11.59
C LEU A 107 -4.69 -11.81 11.84
N ALA A 108 -4.20 -11.11 12.86
CA ALA A 108 -2.79 -11.09 13.24
C ALA A 108 -2.12 -12.49 13.30
N PRO A 109 -2.69 -13.53 13.96
CA PRO A 109 -2.07 -14.85 14.00
C PRO A 109 -1.91 -15.47 12.60
N VAL A 110 -2.89 -15.28 11.72
CA VAL A 110 -2.84 -15.78 10.33
C VAL A 110 -1.73 -15.06 9.56
N TYR A 111 -1.65 -13.73 9.67
CA TYR A 111 -0.60 -12.95 9.02
C TYR A 111 0.80 -13.34 9.46
N VAL A 112 1.00 -13.65 10.74
CA VAL A 112 2.28 -14.14 11.26
C VAL A 112 2.62 -15.51 10.68
N ALA A 113 1.66 -16.44 10.65
CA ALA A 113 1.87 -17.76 10.07
C ALA A 113 2.25 -17.66 8.58
N THR A 114 1.54 -16.85 7.80
CA THR A 114 1.85 -16.59 6.38
C THR A 114 3.22 -15.95 6.22
N ALA A 115 3.59 -14.99 7.08
CA ALA A 115 4.89 -14.33 7.02
C ALA A 115 6.06 -15.31 7.27
N ILE A 116 5.88 -16.24 8.21
CA ILE A 116 6.88 -17.29 8.49
C ILE A 116 7.01 -18.24 7.30
N ALA A 117 5.90 -18.67 6.70
CA ALA A 117 5.91 -19.54 5.53
C ALA A 117 6.69 -18.90 4.37
N ILE A 118 6.36 -17.66 4.01
CA ILE A 118 7.06 -16.92 2.93
C ILE A 118 8.55 -16.78 3.21
N LYS A 119 8.94 -16.53 4.47
CA LYS A 119 10.35 -16.35 4.84
C LYS A 119 11.16 -17.65 4.81
N LYS A 120 10.49 -18.79 5.00
CA LYS A 120 11.10 -20.12 4.87
C LYS A 120 11.28 -20.52 3.40
N ASP A 121 10.33 -20.14 2.55
CA ASP A 121 10.40 -20.46 1.11
C ASP A 121 11.49 -19.65 0.39
N ASP A 122 11.63 -18.35 0.70
CA ASP A 122 12.61 -17.49 0.04
C ASP A 122 13.15 -16.42 1.02
N GLN A 123 14.47 -16.17 1.03
CA GLN A 123 15.12 -15.30 2.03
C GLN A 123 14.80 -13.80 1.88
N GLY A 124 13.88 -13.43 0.98
CA GLY A 124 13.50 -12.06 0.65
C GLY A 124 12.57 -11.34 1.64
N PRO A 125 12.08 -10.15 1.27
CA PRO A 125 11.04 -9.42 2.00
C PRO A 125 9.67 -10.09 1.82
N VAL A 126 8.93 -10.23 2.93
CA VAL A 126 7.62 -10.89 3.00
C VAL A 126 6.55 -10.12 2.22
N PHE A 127 6.63 -8.80 2.22
CA PHE A 127 5.66 -7.94 1.54
C PHE A 127 6.20 -7.42 0.21
N PHE A 128 5.31 -7.34 -0.78
CA PHE A 128 5.51 -6.70 -2.07
C PHE A 128 4.66 -5.43 -2.16
N ARG A 129 5.23 -4.38 -2.76
CA ARG A 129 4.56 -3.09 -2.97
C ARG A 129 4.17 -2.95 -4.43
N GLN A 130 2.89 -2.71 -4.69
CA GLN A 130 2.35 -2.48 -6.03
C GLN A 130 1.75 -1.08 -6.12
N LYS A 131 2.11 -0.30 -7.14
CA LYS A 131 1.42 0.96 -7.41
C LYS A 131 0.00 0.73 -7.91
N ARG A 132 -0.95 1.47 -7.36
CA ARG A 132 -2.33 1.55 -7.85
C ARG A 132 -2.82 3.00 -7.80
N VAL A 133 -3.74 3.34 -8.69
CA VAL A 133 -4.41 4.64 -8.69
C VAL A 133 -5.44 4.64 -7.56
N ALA A 134 -5.41 5.69 -6.74
CA ALA A 134 -6.25 5.89 -5.57
C ALA A 134 -7.07 7.18 -5.68
N GLN A 135 -7.52 7.72 -4.55
CA GLN A 135 -8.33 8.95 -4.50
C GLN A 135 -7.65 10.11 -5.24
N ASN A 136 -8.46 10.92 -5.93
CA ASN A 136 -8.00 12.03 -6.77
C ASN A 136 -6.99 11.59 -7.84
N LYS A 137 -7.01 10.33 -8.27
CA LYS A 137 -6.12 9.77 -9.28
C LYS A 137 -4.64 9.81 -8.88
N GLY A 138 -4.33 10.03 -7.60
CA GLY A 138 -2.96 9.89 -7.09
C GLY A 138 -2.54 8.44 -7.03
N TYR A 139 -1.23 8.16 -7.07
CA TYR A 139 -0.75 6.81 -6.82
C TYR A 139 -0.69 6.51 -5.33
N PHE A 140 -1.05 5.28 -4.97
CA PHE A 140 -0.88 4.71 -3.65
C PHE A 140 -0.15 3.36 -3.76
N GLU A 141 0.70 3.08 -2.80
CA GLU A 141 1.41 1.80 -2.71
C GLU A 141 0.58 0.77 -1.96
N LEU A 142 0.06 -0.22 -2.67
CA LEU A 142 -0.63 -1.35 -2.09
C LEU A 142 0.39 -2.39 -1.60
N LEU A 143 0.35 -2.66 -0.29
CA LEU A 143 1.15 -3.70 0.34
C LEU A 143 0.40 -5.04 0.28
N LYS A 144 1.05 -6.08 -0.25
CA LYS A 144 0.51 -7.45 -0.29
C LYS A 144 1.56 -8.47 0.10
N PHE A 145 1.12 -9.65 0.56
CA PHE A 145 2.04 -10.78 0.74
C PHE A 145 2.63 -11.19 -0.61
N ARG A 146 3.92 -11.48 -0.61
CA ARG A 146 4.62 -11.97 -1.80
C ARG A 146 4.18 -13.41 -2.08
N SER A 147 3.82 -13.68 -3.33
CA SER A 147 3.54 -15.03 -3.84
C SER A 147 4.57 -15.54 -4.86
N MET A 148 5.42 -14.65 -5.40
CA MET A 148 6.44 -14.99 -6.40
C MET A 148 7.84 -14.98 -5.79
N SER A 149 8.69 -15.94 -6.21
CA SER A 149 10.10 -16.03 -5.80
C SER A 149 10.90 -14.78 -6.21
N VAL A 150 11.89 -14.43 -5.40
CA VAL A 150 12.80 -13.29 -5.59
C VAL A 150 13.63 -13.44 -6.87
N ASN A 151 13.96 -14.66 -7.27
CA ASN A 151 14.82 -14.96 -8.41
C ASN A 151 14.08 -15.10 -9.75
N THR A 152 12.82 -14.65 -9.83
CA THR A 152 12.12 -14.67 -11.12
C THR A 152 12.70 -13.56 -12.00
N PRO A 153 13.33 -13.86 -13.15
CA PRO A 153 13.75 -12.82 -14.09
C PRO A 153 12.51 -12.02 -14.52
N ASN A 154 12.67 -10.72 -14.65
CA ASN A 154 11.60 -9.77 -14.91
C ASN A 154 11.12 -9.95 -16.37
N LEU A 155 10.34 -11.00 -16.64
CA LEU A 155 9.88 -11.39 -17.99
C LEU A 155 9.00 -10.32 -18.67
N LEU A 156 8.54 -9.32 -17.92
CA LEU A 156 7.69 -8.24 -18.43
C LEU A 156 8.44 -7.17 -19.25
N PHE A 157 9.77 -7.18 -19.29
CA PHE A 157 10.53 -6.29 -20.18
C PHE A 157 10.86 -6.89 -21.56
N ILE A 158 10.43 -8.13 -21.86
CA ILE A 158 10.67 -8.78 -23.16
C ILE A 158 9.54 -8.47 -24.16
N LYS A 159 9.06 -7.22 -24.17
CA LYS A 159 8.23 -6.70 -25.27
C LYS A 159 8.58 -5.23 -25.50
N GLY A 160 9.83 -4.96 -25.86
CA GLY A 160 10.25 -3.60 -26.20
C GLY A 160 11.73 -3.42 -26.57
N GLU A 161 12.65 -4.23 -26.05
CA GLU A 161 14.07 -4.09 -26.40
C GLU A 161 14.80 -5.44 -26.48
N LYS A 162 15.87 -5.40 -27.28
CA LYS A 162 16.43 -6.51 -28.05
C LYS A 162 16.99 -7.64 -27.19
N MET A 163 16.70 -8.87 -27.64
CA MET A 163 17.55 -10.04 -27.41
C MET A 163 18.94 -9.73 -28.00
N ALA A 164 19.87 -9.31 -27.16
CA ALA A 164 21.28 -9.30 -27.51
C ALA A 164 22.13 -9.41 -26.23
N LYS A 165 22.89 -10.52 -26.17
CA LYS A 165 24.13 -10.72 -25.39
C LYS A 165 23.92 -10.98 -23.88
N THR A 166 24.52 -11.95 -23.20
CA THR A 166 25.62 -12.89 -23.49
C THR A 166 25.68 -13.92 -22.35
N ALA A 167 26.11 -15.14 -22.68
CA ALA A 167 26.64 -16.25 -21.84
C ALA A 167 25.67 -17.01 -20.93
#